data_AF-A0A364K6N6-F1
#
_entry.id   AF-A0A364K6N6-F1
#
_cell.length_a   1.000
_cell.length_b   1.000
_cell.length_c   1.000
_cell.angle_alpha   90.00
_cell.angle_beta   90.00
_cell.angle_gamma   90.00
#
_symmetry.space_group_name_H-M   'P 1'
#
loop_
_entity.id
_entity.type
_entity.pdbx_description
1 polymer ?
#
loop_
_entity_poly.entity_id
_entity_poly.type
_entity_poly.pdbx_seq_one_letter_code
_entity_poly.pdbx_strand_id
1 'polypeptide(L)'
;MYLETDKIQLAQKTLEIAVKLGEKSKNNFVFLEALEAMGDCLVKQNLNTKGQILYEKALKIAEKHSFLEKQSLILIKLAKCFE
;
A
#
# COMPACT_ATOMS: atom_id res chain seq x y z
N MET A 1 22.05 8.79 -3.41
CA MET A 1 21.94 9.10 -1.96
C MET A 1 21.20 10.39 -1.56
N TYR A 2 21.18 11.50 -2.31
CA TYR A 2 20.25 12.62 -2.01
C TYR A 2 18.98 12.63 -2.88
N LEU A 3 19.14 12.34 -4.18
CA LEU A 3 18.03 12.29 -5.15
C LEU A 3 17.06 11.14 -4.90
N GLU A 4 17.51 10.01 -4.35
CA GLU A 4 16.66 8.86 -4.06
C GLU A 4 15.79 9.12 -2.82
N THR A 5 16.36 9.73 -1.79
CA THR A 5 15.66 10.08 -0.55
C THR A 5 14.59 11.15 -0.81
N ASP A 6 14.89 12.14 -1.64
CA ASP A 6 13.94 13.18 -2.04
C ASP A 6 12.79 12.61 -2.89
N LYS A 7 13.10 11.72 -3.83
CA LYS A 7 12.09 11.00 -4.64
C LYS A 7 11.19 10.10 -3.79
N ILE A 8 11.75 9.43 -2.77
CA ILE A 8 10.99 8.58 -1.86
C ILE A 8 10.04 9.41 -0.98
N GLN A 9 10.52 10.54 -0.45
CA GLN A 9 9.68 11.45 0.35
C GLN A 9 8.55 12.05 -0.48
N LEU A 10 8.84 12.43 -1.73
CA LEU A 10 7.82 12.91 -2.66
C LEU A 10 6.79 11.81 -2.97
N ALA A 11 7.26 10.59 -3.27
CA ALA A 11 6.38 9.44 -3.51
C ALA A 11 5.48 9.17 -2.30
N GLN A 12 6.02 9.19 -1.09
CA GLN A 12 5.25 9.00 0.13
C GLN A 12 4.17 10.07 0.31
N LYS A 13 4.50 11.35 0.08
CA LYS A 13 3.50 12.45 0.14
C LYS A 13 2.40 12.28 -0.90
N THR A 14 2.75 11.93 -2.13
CA THR A 14 1.77 11.69 -3.21
C THR A 14 0.86 10.51 -2.87
N LEU A 15 1.42 9.43 -2.33
CA LEU A 15 0.69 8.24 -1.93
C LEU A 15 -0.21 8.50 -0.72
N GLU A 16 0.21 9.32 0.24
CA GLU A 16 -0.65 9.73 1.36
C GLU A 16 -1.88 10.51 0.88
N ILE A 17 -1.72 11.38 -0.12
CA ILE A 17 -2.85 12.07 -0.75
C ILE A 17 -3.76 11.07 -1.45
N ALA A 18 -3.20 10.12 -2.21
CA ALA A 18 -3.98 9.09 -2.89
C ALA A 18 -4.79 8.22 -1.91
N VAL A 19 -4.20 7.84 -0.78
CA VAL A 19 -4.89 7.09 0.29
C VAL A 19 -6.04 7.91 0.89
N LYS A 20 -5.81 9.20 1.21
CA LYS A 20 -6.86 10.09 1.73
C LYS A 20 -7.99 10.32 0.74
N LEU A 21 -7.68 10.41 -0.56
CA LEU A 21 -8.68 10.52 -1.61
C LEU A 21 -9.46 9.21 -1.79
N GLY A 22 -8.76 8.07 -1.76
CA GLY A 22 -9.37 6.74 -1.83
C GLY A 22 -10.33 6.48 -0.66
N GLU A 23 -9.95 6.86 0.56
CA GLU A 23 -10.78 6.69 1.75
C GLU A 23 -12.08 7.51 1.68
N LYS A 24 -12.03 8.71 1.09
CA LYS A 24 -13.20 9.56 0.85
C LYS A 24 -14.00 9.13 -0.37
N SER A 25 -13.41 8.34 -1.26
CA SER A 25 -14.04 7.87 -2.48
C SER A 25 -14.88 6.63 -2.22
N LYS A 26 -15.99 6.48 -2.93
CA LYS A 26 -16.76 5.23 -2.95
C LYS A 26 -16.06 4.12 -3.76
N ASN A 27 -14.93 4.44 -4.41
CA ASN A 27 -14.18 3.49 -5.20
C ASN A 27 -13.17 2.72 -4.34
N ASN A 28 -13.63 1.61 -3.78
CA ASN A 28 -12.82 0.72 -2.95
C ASN A 28 -11.61 0.12 -3.69
N PHE A 29 -11.67 0.02 -5.02
CA PHE A 29 -10.53 -0.45 -5.81
C PHE A 29 -9.40 0.58 -5.82
N VAL A 30 -9.70 1.86 -6.05
CA VAL A 30 -8.70 2.93 -6.00
C VAL A 30 -8.09 3.07 -4.61
N PHE A 31 -8.90 2.91 -3.57
CA PHE A 31 -8.40 2.93 -2.19
C PHE A 31 -7.45 1.76 -1.91
N LEU A 32 -7.79 0.56 -2.39
CA LEU A 32 -6.92 -0.61 -2.29
C LEU A 32 -5.59 -0.39 -3.01
N GLU A 33 -5.59 0.12 -4.25
CA GLU A 33 -4.36 0.36 -5.01
C GLU A 33 -3.46 1.41 -4.36
N ALA A 34 -4.06 2.47 -3.80
CA ALA A 34 -3.31 3.47 -3.06
C ALA A 34 -2.63 2.89 -1.80
N LEU A 35 -3.33 2.02 -1.06
CA LEU A 35 -2.76 1.33 0.10
C LEU A 35 -1.65 0.36 -0.30
N GLU A 36 -1.83 -0.38 -1.39
CA GLU A 36 -0.83 -1.31 -1.93
C GLU A 36 0.46 -0.55 -2.32
N ALA A 37 0.33 0.53 -3.09
CA ALA A 37 1.46 1.32 -3.53
C ALA A 37 2.17 2.03 -2.37
N MET A 38 1.44 2.48 -1.36
CA MET A 38 2.01 3.04 -0.14
C MET A 38 2.73 1.97 0.69
N GLY A 39 2.19 0.76 0.76
CA GLY A 39 2.86 -0.41 1.35
C GLY A 39 4.21 -0.69 0.67
N ASP A 40 4.22 -0.76 -0.67
CA ASP A 40 5.44 -0.99 -1.46
C ASP A 40 6.50 0.08 -1.20
N CYS A 41 6.06 1.35 -1.11
CA CYS A 41 6.93 2.49 -0.83
C CYS A 41 7.56 2.41 0.56
N LEU A 42 6.83 1.95 1.58
CA LEU A 42 7.34 1.81 2.95
C LEU A 42 8.26 0.60 3.09
N VAL A 43 7.97 -0.52 2.44
CA VAL A 43 8.87 -1.69 2.42
C VAL A 43 10.21 -1.33 1.77
N LYS A 44 10.19 -0.58 0.65
CA LYS A 44 11.42 -0.07 0.01
C LYS A 44 12.23 0.87 0.91
N GLN A 45 11.60 1.47 1.92
CA GLN A 45 12.24 2.30 2.93
C GLN A 45 12.75 1.52 4.16
N ASN A 46 12.71 0.19 4.11
CA ASN A 46 12.94 -0.69 5.26
C ASN A 46 11.97 -0.47 6.43
N LEU A 47 10.81 0.14 6.17
CA LEU A 47 9.73 0.35 7.15
C LEU A 47 8.71 -0.80 7.06
N ASN A 48 9.20 -2.05 7.16
CA ASN A 48 8.42 -3.26 6.91
C ASN A 48 7.15 -3.33 7.76
N THR A 49 7.24 -2.98 9.06
CA THR A 49 6.08 -2.99 9.97
C THR A 49 4.98 -2.03 9.51
N LYS A 50 5.34 -0.84 9.00
CA LYS A 50 4.33 0.11 8.50
C LYS A 50 3.75 -0.35 7.16
N GLY A 51 4.57 -0.97 6.31
CA GLY A 51 4.11 -1.58 5.05
C GLY A 51 3.12 -2.72 5.29
N GLN A 52 3.39 -3.60 6.26
CA GLN A 52 2.50 -4.68 6.67
C GLN A 52 1.12 -4.17 7.07
N ILE A 53 1.04 -3.14 7.93
CA ILE A 53 -0.24 -2.55 8.34
C ILE A 53 -1.06 -2.07 7.13
N LEU A 54 -0.40 -1.51 6.11
CA LEU A 54 -1.09 -1.05 4.89
C LEU A 54 -1.56 -2.21 4.03
N TYR A 55 -0.76 -3.27 3.89
CA TYR A 55 -1.19 -4.46 3.18
C TYR A 55 -2.33 -5.20 3.89
N GLU A 56 -2.34 -5.28 5.21
CA GLU A 56 -3.46 -5.84 5.97
C GLU A 56 -4.75 -5.06 5.73
N LYS A 57 -4.66 -3.71 5.70
CA LYS A 57 -5.80 -2.87 5.34
C LYS A 57 -6.27 -3.11 3.90
N ALA A 58 -5.34 -3.19 2.95
CA ALA A 58 -5.63 -3.49 1.56
C ALA A 58 -6.30 -4.87 1.40
N LEU A 59 -5.81 -5.87 2.15
CA LEU A 59 -6.35 -7.23 2.15
C LEU A 59 -7.80 -7.25 2.64
N LYS A 60 -8.12 -6.57 3.75
CA LYS A 60 -9.50 -6.47 4.26
C LYS A 60 -10.47 -5.87 3.24
N ILE A 61 -10.01 -4.89 2.46
CA ILE A 61 -10.82 -4.30 1.38
C ILE A 61 -10.99 -5.30 0.24
N ALA A 62 -9.91 -5.98 -0.14
CA ALA A 62 -9.92 -6.99 -1.19
C ALA A 62 -10.85 -8.17 -0.83
N GLU A 63 -10.84 -8.62 0.42
CA GLU A 63 -11.74 -9.64 0.98
C GLU A 63 -13.19 -9.18 0.94
N LYS A 64 -13.47 -7.99 1.49
CA LYS A 64 -14.83 -7.42 1.55
C LYS A 64 -15.47 -7.27 0.17
N HIS A 65 -14.68 -6.94 -0.85
CA HIS A 65 -15.16 -6.71 -2.21
C HIS A 65 -14.89 -7.87 -3.18
N SER A 66 -14.42 -9.02 -2.68
CA SER A 66 -14.14 -10.23 -3.49
C SER A 66 -13.15 -10.01 -4.64
N PHE A 67 -12.16 -9.14 -4.45
CA PHE A 67 -11.07 -8.91 -5.40
C PHE A 67 -9.99 -10.01 -5.28
N LEU A 68 -10.33 -11.23 -5.71
CA LEU A 68 -9.50 -12.43 -5.51
C LEU A 68 -8.06 -12.30 -6.06
N GLU A 69 -7.88 -11.69 -7.24
CA GLU A 69 -6.56 -11.47 -7.81
C GLU A 69 -5.70 -10.56 -6.93
N LYS A 70 -6.30 -9.46 -6.42
CA LYS A 70 -5.62 -8.53 -5.52
C LYS A 70 -5.33 -9.17 -4.15
N GLN A 71 -6.23 -10.01 -3.62
CA GLN A 71 -5.99 -10.74 -2.37
C GLN A 71 -4.73 -11.60 -2.48
N SER A 72 -4.60 -12.40 -3.55
CA SER A 72 -3.44 -13.26 -3.75
C SER A 72 -2.13 -12.46 -3.83
N LEU A 73 -2.13 -11.36 -4.59
CA LEU A 73 -0.96 -10.48 -4.71
C LEU A 73 -0.58 -9.83 -3.36
N ILE A 74 -1.57 -9.34 -2.60
CA ILE A 74 -1.33 -8.71 -1.30
C ILE A 74 -0.78 -9.73 -0.29
N LEU A 75 -1.27 -10.97 -0.30
CA LEU A 75 -0.74 -12.04 0.55
C LEU A 75 0.72 -12.38 0.25
N ILE A 76 1.10 -12.41 -1.04
CA ILE A 76 2.51 -12.59 -1.44
C ILE A 76 3.37 -11.44 -0.91
N LYS A 77 2.88 -10.20 -0.99
CA LYS A 77 3.58 -9.02 -0.48
C LYS A 77 3.72 -9.05 1.05
N LEU A 78 2.68 -9.47 1.77
CA LEU A 78 2.74 -9.67 3.22
C LEU A 78 3.77 -10.73 3.60
N ALA A 79 3.80 -11.87 2.92
CA ALA A 79 4.77 -12.93 3.17
C ALA A 79 6.21 -12.41 3.05
N LYS A 80 6.51 -11.62 2.00
CA LYS A 80 7.83 -10.99 1.80
C LYS A 80 8.21 -9.98 2.89
N CYS A 81 7.24 -9.42 3.62
CA CYS A 81 7.54 -8.53 4.73
C CYS A 81 7.96 -9.27 6.00
N PHE A 82 7.79 -10.60 6.07
CA PHE A 82 8.17 -11.43 7.21
C PHE A 82 9.51 -12.16 7.01
N GLU A 83 10.09 -12.10 5.81
CA GLU A 83 11.47 -12.51 5.53
C GLU A 83 12.49 -11.45 5.99
#